data_AF-A0A3F3H5M7-F1
#
_entry.id   AF-A0A3F3H5M7-F1
#
_cell.length_a   1.000
_cell.length_b   1.000
_cell.length_c   1.000
_cell.angle_alpha   90.00
_cell.angle_beta   90.00
_cell.angle_gamma   90.00
#
_symmetry.space_group_name_H-M   'P 1'
#
loop_
_entity.id
_entity.type
_entity.pdbx_description
1 polymer ?
#
loop_
_entity_poly.entity_id
_entity_poly.type
_entity_poly.pdbx_seq_one_letter_code
_entity_poly.pdbx_strand_id
1 'polypeptide(L)'
;MANDNGFVDITPQAGNGDQYRDPTHIPSENEFSQDINNGVVDSKSRTLSKWLREKQWGTDTREALALFVEWLSTKWHSNKELIDSNSSRQSQVEKRQTDLEGRFTGVLSGATKDSEVIDARNSQTYGQFEVLDKRFENIENLLSKYVPQGFEVTIKHNLNRMPTVSVFSYEWAIGTAPNGFGTEPDGLFGGTNPVSVASNVVYSDANTIKVVLPLDYKMLGELEQHDNSWYLIDGIKTLKFTLDYSNQGIHVPNANLEKLGKVGE
;
A
#
# COMPACT_ATOMS: atom_id res chain seq x y z
N MET A 1 3.89 -40.24 -28.56
CA MET A 1 2.71 -40.92 -29.14
C MET A 1 2.11 -41.74 -28.02
N ALA A 2 1.12 -41.20 -27.31
CA ALA A 2 0.45 -41.88 -26.21
C ALA A 2 -0.65 -42.79 -26.76
N ASN A 3 -0.84 -43.92 -26.10
CA ASN A 3 -1.42 -45.14 -26.61
C ASN A 3 -2.94 -45.12 -26.39
N ASP A 4 -3.68 -45.42 -27.44
CA ASP A 4 -5.14 -45.24 -27.59
C ASP A 4 -5.97 -46.38 -26.96
N ASN A 5 -5.69 -46.70 -25.69
CA ASN A 5 -6.41 -47.75 -24.98
C ASN A 5 -7.74 -47.22 -24.43
N GLY A 6 -8.73 -47.16 -25.32
CA GLY A 6 -10.14 -47.49 -25.05
C GLY A 6 -10.76 -46.82 -23.83
N PHE A 7 -11.03 -45.52 -23.93
CA PHE A 7 -11.99 -44.87 -23.05
C PHE A 7 -13.38 -45.49 -23.27
N VAL A 8 -13.93 -46.12 -22.23
CA VAL A 8 -15.30 -46.66 -22.28
C VAL A 8 -16.28 -45.48 -22.26
N ASP A 9 -16.97 -45.30 -23.39
CA ASP A 9 -18.01 -44.29 -23.57
C ASP A 9 -19.35 -44.87 -23.07
N ILE A 10 -19.65 -44.68 -21.79
CA ILE A 10 -20.98 -44.96 -21.26
C ILE A 10 -21.90 -43.80 -21.59
N THR A 11 -22.70 -43.96 -22.64
CA THR A 11 -23.81 -43.07 -22.95
C THR A 11 -24.86 -43.17 -21.84
N PRO A 12 -25.18 -42.11 -21.08
CA PRO A 12 -26.36 -42.14 -20.22
C PRO A 12 -27.62 -42.17 -21.10
N GLN A 13 -28.55 -43.09 -20.80
CA GLN A 13 -29.87 -43.07 -21.44
C GLN A 13 -30.57 -41.75 -21.10
N ALA A 14 -30.97 -41.02 -22.14
CA ALA A 14 -31.65 -39.75 -22.02
C ALA A 14 -32.96 -39.91 -21.22
N GLY A 15 -32.98 -39.39 -19.99
CA GLY A 15 -34.23 -38.94 -19.40
C GLY A 15 -34.67 -37.70 -20.18
N ASN A 16 -35.77 -37.84 -20.94
CA ASN A 16 -36.53 -36.78 -21.62
C ASN A 16 -35.85 -35.41 -21.76
N GLY A 17 -35.11 -35.22 -22.87
CA GLY A 17 -35.09 -33.99 -23.67
C GLY A 17 -34.59 -32.66 -23.09
N ASP A 18 -34.55 -32.49 -21.77
CA ASP A 18 -34.27 -31.22 -21.12
C ASP A 18 -32.89 -31.30 -20.46
N GLN A 19 -31.95 -30.54 -21.00
CA GLN A 19 -30.65 -30.31 -20.35
C GLN A 19 -30.91 -29.85 -18.91
N TYR A 20 -30.36 -30.58 -17.92
CA TYR A 20 -30.41 -30.16 -16.52
C TYR A 20 -29.91 -28.71 -16.40
N ARG A 21 -30.79 -27.82 -15.90
CA ARG A 21 -30.48 -26.42 -15.60
C ARG A 21 -30.49 -26.24 -14.10
N ASP A 22 -29.41 -25.69 -13.55
CA ASP A 22 -29.38 -25.26 -12.17
C ASP A 22 -30.51 -24.21 -11.93
N PRO A 23 -31.24 -24.27 -10.81
CA PRO A 23 -32.20 -23.22 -10.42
C PRO A 23 -31.61 -21.80 -10.45
N THR A 24 -30.29 -21.68 -10.28
CA THR A 24 -29.49 -20.46 -10.42
C THR A 24 -28.65 -20.48 -11.71
N HIS A 25 -29.30 -20.63 -12.86
CA HIS A 25 -28.58 -20.70 -14.14
C HIS A 25 -27.81 -19.41 -14.43
N ILE A 26 -26.63 -19.55 -15.04
CA ILE A 26 -25.85 -18.40 -15.51
C ILE A 26 -26.61 -17.72 -16.66
N PRO A 27 -26.95 -16.42 -16.57
CA PRO A 27 -27.62 -15.72 -17.66
C PRO A 27 -26.66 -15.53 -18.84
N SER A 28 -27.21 -15.55 -20.07
CA SER A 28 -26.44 -15.43 -21.32
C SER A 28 -25.70 -14.09 -21.43
N GLU A 29 -26.28 -13.04 -20.85
CA GLU A 29 -25.64 -11.75 -20.65
C GLU A 29 -25.45 -11.52 -19.16
N ASN A 30 -24.21 -11.25 -18.77
CA ASN A 30 -23.79 -10.89 -17.42
C ASN A 30 -22.53 -10.01 -17.52
N GLU A 31 -22.09 -9.46 -16.41
CA GLU A 31 -20.93 -8.56 -16.34
C GLU A 31 -19.67 -9.21 -16.94
N PHE A 32 -19.44 -10.51 -16.69
CA PHE A 32 -18.32 -11.24 -17.29
C PHE A 32 -18.44 -11.36 -18.82
N SER A 33 -19.65 -11.61 -19.35
CA SER A 33 -19.88 -11.63 -20.81
C SER A 33 -19.63 -10.26 -21.44
N GLN A 34 -19.95 -9.16 -20.74
CA GLN A 34 -19.66 -7.80 -21.21
C GLN A 34 -18.16 -7.51 -21.23
N ASP A 35 -17.44 -7.84 -20.16
CA ASP A 35 -15.98 -7.68 -20.07
C ASP A 35 -15.25 -8.50 -21.14
N ILE A 36 -15.65 -9.75 -21.36
CA ILE A 36 -15.08 -10.63 -22.39
C ILE A 36 -15.33 -10.07 -23.80
N ASN A 37 -16.49 -9.44 -24.05
CA ASN A 37 -16.82 -8.84 -25.34
C ASN A 37 -16.05 -7.55 -25.61
N ASN A 38 -15.76 -6.78 -24.56
CA ASN A 38 -14.96 -5.55 -24.63
C ASN A 38 -13.45 -5.82 -24.62
N GLY A 39 -13.02 -7.01 -24.18
CA GLY A 39 -11.63 -7.44 -24.11
C GLY A 39 -11.08 -8.06 -25.40
N VAL A 40 -9.75 -8.24 -25.43
CA VAL A 40 -9.06 -8.95 -26.52
C VAL A 40 -8.99 -10.44 -26.18
N VAL A 41 -9.71 -11.26 -26.93
CA VAL A 41 -9.73 -12.72 -26.74
C VAL A 41 -9.18 -13.41 -27.99
N ASP A 42 -8.21 -14.31 -27.81
CA ASP A 42 -7.64 -15.10 -28.89
C ASP A 42 -8.71 -15.97 -29.56
N SER A 43 -8.65 -16.07 -30.90
CA SER A 43 -9.65 -16.81 -31.68
C SER A 43 -9.69 -18.29 -31.31
N LYS A 44 -8.54 -18.88 -30.93
CA LYS A 44 -8.45 -20.26 -30.45
C LYS A 44 -9.17 -20.45 -29.11
N SER A 45 -9.09 -19.50 -28.19
CA SER A 45 -9.83 -19.54 -26.91
C SER A 45 -11.33 -19.52 -27.14
N ARG A 46 -11.81 -18.73 -28.10
CA ARG A 46 -13.23 -18.69 -28.47
C ARG A 46 -13.70 -20.04 -29.02
N THR A 47 -12.89 -20.68 -29.86
CA THR A 47 -13.18 -22.03 -30.39
C THR A 47 -13.20 -23.09 -29.28
N LEU A 48 -12.19 -23.10 -28.40
CA LEU A 48 -12.14 -24.03 -27.26
C LEU A 48 -13.30 -23.82 -26.29
N SER A 49 -13.64 -22.55 -25.99
CA SER A 49 -14.80 -22.21 -25.16
C SER A 49 -16.11 -22.69 -25.79
N LYS A 50 -16.26 -22.55 -27.10
CA LYS A 50 -17.42 -23.07 -27.84
C LYS A 50 -17.50 -24.59 -27.72
N TRP A 51 -16.40 -25.30 -27.91
CA TRP A 51 -16.36 -26.76 -27.74
C TRP A 51 -16.71 -27.20 -26.32
N LEU A 52 -16.22 -26.50 -25.29
CA LEU A 52 -16.58 -26.78 -23.89
C LEU A 52 -18.07 -26.55 -23.59
N ARG A 53 -18.72 -25.61 -24.29
CA ARG A 53 -20.17 -25.33 -24.14
C ARG A 53 -21.05 -26.32 -24.89
N GLU A 54 -20.61 -26.79 -26.05
CA GLU A 54 -21.42 -27.59 -26.97
C GLU A 54 -21.19 -29.11 -26.83
N LYS A 55 -19.97 -29.55 -26.50
CA LYS A 55 -19.63 -30.97 -26.38
C LYS A 55 -19.94 -31.47 -24.98
N GLN A 56 -20.93 -32.35 -24.86
CA GLN A 56 -21.45 -32.80 -23.57
C GLN A 56 -20.89 -34.13 -23.07
N TRP A 57 -20.40 -35.02 -23.96
CA TRP A 57 -20.09 -36.41 -23.61
C TRP A 57 -18.85 -36.98 -24.31
N GLY A 58 -18.30 -38.05 -23.72
CA GLY A 58 -17.33 -38.95 -24.35
C GLY A 58 -15.93 -38.38 -24.57
N THR A 59 -15.25 -38.90 -25.58
CA THR A 59 -13.88 -38.54 -25.98
C THR A 59 -13.77 -37.06 -26.38
N ASP A 60 -14.81 -36.51 -26.99
CA ASP A 60 -14.85 -35.16 -27.53
C ASP A 60 -14.78 -34.06 -26.46
N THR A 61 -15.48 -34.24 -25.34
CA THR A 61 -15.41 -33.31 -24.19
C THR A 61 -14.05 -33.41 -23.48
N ARG A 62 -13.50 -34.63 -23.37
CA ARG A 62 -12.17 -34.85 -22.79
C ARG A 62 -11.07 -34.21 -23.61
N GLU A 63 -11.15 -34.33 -24.94
CA GLU A 63 -10.21 -33.71 -25.87
C GLU A 63 -10.30 -32.18 -25.84
N ALA A 64 -11.51 -31.62 -25.82
CA ALA A 64 -11.69 -30.16 -25.70
C ALA A 64 -11.10 -29.61 -24.39
N LEU A 65 -11.24 -30.35 -23.28
CA LEU A 65 -10.64 -30.01 -21.99
C LEU A 65 -9.10 -30.14 -22.04
N ALA A 66 -8.58 -31.22 -22.62
CA ALA A 66 -7.14 -31.45 -22.75
C ALA A 66 -6.47 -30.33 -23.56
N LEU A 67 -7.03 -30.01 -24.73
CA LEU A 67 -6.55 -28.91 -25.59
C LEU A 67 -6.64 -27.55 -24.90
N PHE A 68 -7.67 -27.33 -24.07
CA PHE A 68 -7.77 -26.10 -23.27
C PHE A 68 -6.64 -25.98 -22.25
N VAL A 69 -6.35 -27.05 -21.51
CA VAL A 69 -5.26 -27.08 -20.53
C VAL A 69 -3.89 -26.88 -21.19
N GLU A 70 -3.62 -27.55 -22.31
CA GLU A 70 -2.37 -27.40 -23.06
C GLU A 70 -2.21 -26.00 -23.65
N TRP A 71 -3.28 -25.45 -24.23
CA TRP A 71 -3.28 -24.09 -24.77
C TRP A 71 -3.05 -23.06 -23.66
N LEU A 72 -3.70 -23.21 -22.49
CA LEU A 72 -3.51 -22.34 -21.34
C LEU A 72 -2.07 -22.40 -20.83
N SER A 73 -1.51 -23.61 -20.69
CA SER A 73 -0.12 -23.82 -20.28
C SER A 73 0.87 -23.11 -21.21
N THR A 74 0.67 -23.25 -22.52
CA THR A 74 1.50 -22.61 -23.54
C THR A 74 1.46 -21.08 -23.46
N LYS A 75 0.25 -20.51 -23.31
CA LYS A 75 0.07 -19.05 -23.18
C LYS A 75 0.66 -18.52 -21.88
N TRP A 76 0.45 -19.24 -20.77
CA TRP A 76 1.04 -18.89 -19.49
C TRP A 76 2.56 -18.87 -19.56
N HIS A 77 3.19 -19.91 -20.12
CA HIS A 77 4.65 -19.99 -20.22
C HIS A 77 5.23 -18.85 -21.06
N SER A 78 4.67 -18.60 -22.26
CA SER A 78 5.11 -17.49 -23.11
C SER A 78 4.94 -16.12 -22.44
N ASN A 79 3.82 -15.92 -21.73
CA ASN A 79 3.60 -14.68 -21.01
C ASN A 79 4.57 -14.52 -19.83
N LYS A 80 4.83 -15.61 -19.10
CA LYS A 80 5.79 -15.64 -18.00
C LYS A 80 7.20 -15.28 -18.48
N GLU A 81 7.67 -15.84 -19.59
CA GLU A 81 8.98 -15.50 -20.17
C GLU A 81 9.08 -14.00 -20.53
N LEU A 82 8.02 -13.43 -21.12
CA LEU A 82 7.96 -11.99 -21.42
C LEU A 82 8.01 -11.14 -20.15
N ILE A 83 7.25 -11.52 -19.11
CA ILE A 83 7.24 -10.84 -17.81
C ILE A 83 8.63 -10.93 -17.16
N ASP A 84 9.22 -12.11 -17.10
CA ASP A 84 10.52 -12.34 -16.46
C ASP A 84 11.64 -11.58 -17.21
N SER A 85 11.60 -11.55 -18.55
CA SER A 85 12.51 -10.77 -19.39
C SER A 85 12.34 -9.26 -19.20
N ASN A 86 11.09 -8.76 -19.20
CA ASN A 86 10.82 -7.35 -18.98
C ASN A 86 11.22 -6.90 -17.58
N SER A 87 10.92 -7.69 -16.54
CA SER A 87 11.35 -7.43 -15.17
C SER A 87 12.87 -7.36 -15.07
N SER A 88 13.58 -8.33 -15.66
CA SER A 88 15.04 -8.35 -15.69
C SER A 88 15.63 -7.12 -16.40
N ARG A 89 15.06 -6.73 -17.54
CA ARG A 89 15.46 -5.53 -18.28
C ARG A 89 15.23 -4.27 -17.45
N GLN A 90 14.09 -4.18 -16.78
CA GLN A 90 13.77 -3.06 -15.91
C GLN A 90 14.81 -2.91 -14.79
N SER A 91 15.12 -3.98 -14.07
CA SER A 91 16.15 -3.94 -13.02
C SER A 91 17.54 -3.57 -13.56
N GLN A 92 17.88 -3.95 -14.79
CA GLN A 92 19.13 -3.51 -15.41
C GLN A 92 19.12 -2.03 -15.81
N VAL A 93 17.99 -1.52 -16.30
CA VAL A 93 17.83 -0.10 -16.64
C VAL A 93 17.97 0.75 -15.38
N GLU A 94 17.29 0.39 -14.29
CA GLU A 94 17.38 1.07 -13.00
C GLU A 94 18.84 1.16 -12.54
N LYS A 95 19.58 0.04 -12.57
CA LYS A 95 21.01 0.03 -12.21
C LYS A 95 21.86 0.97 -13.07
N ARG A 96 21.64 0.98 -14.39
CA ARG A 96 22.39 1.87 -15.29
C ARG A 96 22.04 3.33 -15.08
N GLN A 97 20.78 3.63 -14.77
CA GLN A 97 20.35 4.99 -14.43
C GLN A 97 21.02 5.44 -13.13
N THR A 98 21.01 4.62 -12.08
CA THR A 98 21.70 4.92 -10.82
C THR A 98 23.21 5.16 -11.03
N ASP A 99 23.88 4.34 -11.86
CA ASP A 99 25.31 4.56 -12.18
C ASP A 99 25.53 5.88 -12.94
N LEU A 100 24.69 6.19 -13.92
CA LEU A 100 24.79 7.41 -14.70
C LEU A 100 24.53 8.66 -13.85
N GLU A 101 23.55 8.62 -12.95
CA GLU A 101 23.26 9.68 -11.98
C GLU A 101 24.43 9.91 -11.02
N GLY A 102 25.04 8.83 -10.51
CA GLY A 102 26.23 8.92 -9.67
C GLY A 102 27.41 9.55 -10.42
N ARG A 103 27.68 9.10 -11.66
CA ARG A 103 28.73 9.69 -12.50
C ARG A 103 28.48 11.16 -12.81
N PHE A 104 27.24 11.54 -13.08
CA PHE A 104 26.87 12.92 -13.34
C PHE A 104 27.07 13.80 -12.09
N THR A 105 26.68 13.29 -10.93
CA THR A 105 26.87 13.96 -9.63
C THR A 105 28.36 14.15 -9.34
N GLY A 106 29.20 13.15 -9.65
CA GLY A 106 30.65 13.25 -9.54
C GLY A 106 31.25 14.31 -10.46
N VAL A 107 30.77 14.42 -11.70
CA VAL A 107 31.17 15.50 -12.64
C VAL A 107 30.75 16.87 -12.10
N LEU A 108 29.52 17.02 -11.61
CA LEU A 108 29.04 18.28 -11.03
C LEU A 108 29.89 18.68 -9.82
N SER A 109 30.20 17.70 -8.97
CA SER A 109 31.04 17.89 -7.79
C SER A 109 32.44 18.38 -8.17
N GLY A 110 33.10 17.74 -9.15
CA GLY A 110 34.42 18.11 -9.64
C GLY A 110 34.48 19.37 -10.51
N ALA A 111 33.40 19.74 -11.19
CA ALA A 111 33.29 20.97 -11.97
C ALA A 111 33.05 22.21 -11.09
N THR A 112 32.56 22.02 -9.85
CA THR A 112 32.35 23.12 -8.91
C THR A 112 33.69 23.68 -8.45
N LYS A 113 33.88 25.00 -8.61
CA LYS A 113 35.10 25.70 -8.22
C LYS A 113 34.94 26.62 -7.02
N ASP A 114 33.70 26.97 -6.70
CA ASP A 114 33.38 27.89 -5.61
C ASP A 114 33.58 27.18 -4.26
N SER A 115 34.49 27.72 -3.44
CA SER A 115 34.82 27.14 -2.14
C SER A 115 33.66 27.23 -1.15
N GLU A 116 32.84 28.28 -1.20
CA GLU A 116 31.67 28.40 -0.31
C GLU A 116 30.70 27.24 -0.56
N VAL A 117 30.46 26.91 -1.83
CA VAL A 117 29.57 25.82 -2.24
C VAL A 117 30.15 24.45 -1.90
N ILE A 118 31.47 24.27 -2.00
CA ILE A 118 32.14 23.01 -1.60
C ILE A 118 32.06 22.83 -0.08
N ASP A 119 32.35 23.89 0.69
CA ASP A 119 32.30 23.84 2.15
C ASP A 119 30.87 23.63 2.66
N ALA A 120 29.88 24.21 1.97
CA ALA A 120 28.46 23.98 2.26
C ALA A 120 28.02 22.52 2.05
N ARG A 121 28.83 21.63 1.45
CA ARG A 121 28.53 20.18 1.40
C ARG A 121 28.94 19.44 2.66
N ASN A 122 29.77 20.05 3.50
CA ASN A 122 30.26 19.42 4.71
C ASN A 122 29.35 19.77 5.89
N SER A 123 28.68 18.77 6.45
CA SER A 123 27.95 18.88 7.70
C SER A 123 28.77 18.28 8.83
N GLN A 124 28.89 19.02 9.94
CA GLN A 124 29.51 18.49 11.16
C GLN A 124 28.69 17.35 11.77
N THR A 125 27.38 17.34 11.56
CA THR A 125 26.46 16.34 12.12
C THR A 125 26.24 15.16 11.20
N TYR A 126 26.02 15.42 9.90
CA TYR A 126 25.59 14.41 8.92
C TYR A 126 26.70 13.96 7.97
N GLY A 127 27.92 14.49 8.11
CA GLY A 127 29.05 14.16 7.26
C GLY A 127 29.06 14.94 5.94
N GLN A 128 29.83 14.41 4.98
CA GLN A 128 30.06 15.04 3.69
C GLN A 128 29.06 14.53 2.64
N PHE A 129 28.46 15.48 1.91
CA PHE A 129 27.59 15.20 0.77
C PHE A 129 28.34 15.39 -0.55
N GLU A 130 27.98 14.62 -1.58
CA GLU A 130 28.65 14.69 -2.89
C GLU A 130 28.41 16.05 -3.59
N VAL A 131 27.18 16.54 -3.49
CA VAL A 131 26.70 17.83 -4.01
C VAL A 131 25.79 18.49 -2.99
N LEU A 132 25.62 19.82 -3.11
CA LEU A 132 24.81 20.60 -2.18
C LEU A 132 23.34 20.15 -2.19
N ASP A 133 22.83 19.75 -3.35
CA ASP A 133 21.49 19.22 -3.54
C ASP A 133 21.19 18.02 -2.63
N LYS A 134 22.08 17.00 -2.60
CA LYS A 134 21.97 15.84 -1.70
C LYS A 134 21.87 16.23 -0.22
N ARG A 135 22.52 17.34 0.18
CA ARG A 135 22.40 17.87 1.54
C ARG A 135 21.02 18.47 1.79
N PHE A 136 20.48 19.24 0.84
CA PHE A 136 19.13 19.80 0.94
C PHE A 136 18.07 18.70 0.94
N GLU A 137 18.17 17.70 0.06
CA GLU A 137 17.30 16.52 0.06
C GLU A 137 17.30 15.81 1.42
N ASN A 138 18.47 15.64 2.04
CA ASN A 138 18.56 15.08 3.38
C ASN A 138 17.84 15.96 4.44
N ILE A 139 17.98 17.28 4.36
CA ILE A 139 17.29 18.22 5.25
C ILE A 139 15.77 18.14 5.03
N GLU A 140 15.31 18.16 3.78
CA GLU A 140 13.89 18.07 3.44
C GLU A 140 13.27 16.76 3.92
N ASN A 141 13.98 15.64 3.79
CA ASN A 141 13.55 14.34 4.34
C ASN A 141 13.45 14.34 5.88
N LEU A 142 14.35 15.04 6.58
CA LEU A 142 14.25 15.17 8.03
C LEU A 142 13.07 16.08 8.42
N LEU A 143 12.87 17.18 7.71
CA LEU A 143 11.77 18.11 7.94
C LEU A 143 10.41 17.44 7.68
N SER A 144 10.28 16.69 6.58
CA SER A 144 9.04 16.00 6.20
C SER A 144 8.62 14.96 7.24
N LYS A 145 9.57 14.31 7.91
CA LYS A 145 9.33 13.27 8.91
C LYS A 145 8.99 13.81 10.31
N TYR A 146 9.60 14.92 10.71
CA TYR A 146 9.55 15.35 12.12
C TYR A 146 8.91 16.72 12.36
N VAL A 147 8.81 17.59 11.35
CA VAL A 147 8.31 18.96 11.53
C VAL A 147 6.83 19.05 11.14
N PRO A 148 5.93 19.43 12.06
CA PRO A 148 4.49 19.47 11.82
C PRO A 148 4.07 20.71 11.02
N GLN A 149 4.36 20.72 9.72
CA GLN A 149 4.01 21.82 8.79
C GLN A 149 3.40 21.34 7.46
N GLY A 150 3.28 20.02 7.23
CA GLY A 150 2.99 19.47 5.90
C GLY A 150 1.56 18.98 5.67
N PHE A 151 0.90 18.44 6.71
CA PHE A 151 -0.39 17.77 6.58
C PHE A 151 -1.37 18.27 7.64
N GLU A 152 -2.56 18.71 7.25
CA GLU A 152 -3.57 19.24 8.17
C GLU A 152 -4.80 18.32 8.22
N VAL A 153 -5.21 17.95 9.43
CA VAL A 153 -6.45 17.21 9.71
C VAL A 153 -7.38 18.09 10.54
N THR A 154 -8.59 18.34 10.04
CA THR A 154 -9.60 19.11 10.77
C THR A 154 -10.54 18.16 11.53
N ILE A 155 -10.68 18.36 12.84
CA ILE A 155 -11.55 17.57 13.71
C ILE A 155 -12.62 18.49 14.30
N LYS A 156 -13.89 18.11 14.13
CA LYS A 156 -15.05 18.76 14.76
C LYS A 156 -15.52 17.90 15.94
N HIS A 157 -15.48 18.44 17.15
CA HIS A 157 -15.64 17.65 18.38
C HIS A 157 -16.80 18.09 19.29
N ASN A 158 -17.36 19.30 19.10
CA ASN A 158 -18.52 19.80 19.85
C ASN A 158 -18.36 19.79 21.40
N LEU A 159 -17.17 20.11 21.90
CA LEU A 159 -16.85 20.03 23.34
C LEU A 159 -16.89 21.36 24.06
N ASN A 160 -17.10 22.43 23.29
CA ASN A 160 -17.13 23.81 23.73
C ASN A 160 -15.91 24.19 24.59
N ARG A 161 -14.74 23.69 24.20
CA ARG A 161 -13.45 23.87 24.89
C ARG A 161 -12.29 23.59 23.95
N MET A 162 -11.07 23.82 24.42
CA MET A 162 -9.83 23.53 23.71
C MET A 162 -9.20 22.25 24.28
N PRO A 163 -9.58 21.04 23.81
CA PRO A 163 -9.07 19.78 24.34
C PRO A 163 -7.60 19.55 23.95
N THR A 164 -6.86 18.82 24.78
CA THR A 164 -5.51 18.38 24.40
C THR A 164 -5.62 17.27 23.35
N VAL A 165 -4.75 17.30 22.35
CA VAL A 165 -4.72 16.29 21.28
C VAL A 165 -3.48 15.41 21.45
N SER A 166 -3.68 14.09 21.39
CA SER A 166 -2.60 13.13 21.22
C SER A 166 -2.78 12.39 19.89
N VAL A 167 -1.69 12.25 19.14
CA VAL A 167 -1.70 11.59 17.83
C VAL A 167 -0.77 10.38 17.87
N PHE A 168 -1.28 9.24 17.45
CA PHE A 168 -0.53 7.99 17.34
C PHE A 168 -0.61 7.43 15.93
N SER A 169 0.50 6.89 15.44
CA SER A 169 0.55 6.14 14.18
C SER A 169 0.90 4.68 14.45
N TYR A 170 0.26 3.79 13.73
CA TYR A 170 0.56 2.36 13.70
C TYR A 170 0.09 1.77 12.36
N GLU A 171 0.54 0.56 12.07
CA GLU A 171 0.21 -0.20 10.86
C GLU A 171 -0.43 -1.53 11.24
N TRP A 172 -1.13 -2.17 10.30
CA TRP A 172 -1.74 -3.50 10.47
C TRP A 172 -2.76 -3.58 11.61
N ALA A 173 -3.47 -2.48 11.86
CA ALA A 173 -4.61 -2.46 12.75
C ALA A 173 -5.65 -3.52 12.34
N ILE A 174 -6.45 -4.00 13.31
CA ILE A 174 -7.50 -4.98 13.02
C ILE A 174 -8.43 -4.43 11.93
N GLY A 175 -8.58 -5.18 10.84
CA GLY A 175 -9.44 -4.81 9.72
C GLY A 175 -8.76 -4.00 8.62
N THR A 176 -7.46 -3.67 8.75
CA THR A 176 -6.71 -2.93 7.70
C THR A 176 -5.83 -3.83 6.82
N ALA A 177 -5.73 -5.12 7.15
CA ALA A 177 -5.01 -6.09 6.34
C ALA A 177 -5.66 -6.25 4.94
N PRO A 178 -4.91 -6.11 3.83
CA PRO A 178 -5.48 -6.11 2.49
C PRO A 178 -6.17 -7.42 2.10
N ASN A 179 -5.72 -8.55 2.66
CA ASN A 179 -6.26 -9.87 2.35
C ASN A 179 -7.27 -10.35 3.41
N GLY A 180 -7.75 -9.45 4.27
CA GLY A 180 -8.75 -9.74 5.28
C GLY A 180 -8.17 -10.05 6.67
N PHE A 181 -9.05 -10.31 7.62
CA PHE A 181 -8.71 -10.50 9.02
C PHE A 181 -7.74 -11.68 9.23
N GLY A 182 -6.65 -11.45 9.97
CA GLY A 182 -5.67 -12.49 10.27
C GLY A 182 -4.69 -12.79 9.13
N THR A 183 -4.62 -11.92 8.12
CA THR A 183 -3.68 -12.03 6.98
C THR A 183 -2.48 -11.08 7.08
N GLU A 184 -2.31 -10.45 8.23
CA GLU A 184 -1.14 -9.66 8.56
C GLU A 184 0.12 -10.56 8.59
N PRO A 185 1.32 -10.01 8.34
CA PRO A 185 2.57 -10.76 8.53
C PRO A 185 2.73 -11.33 9.95
N ASP A 186 3.48 -12.43 10.06
CA ASP A 186 3.73 -13.10 11.34
C ASP A 186 4.21 -12.12 12.41
N GLY A 187 3.52 -12.12 13.56
CA GLY A 187 3.82 -11.25 14.70
C GLY A 187 3.18 -9.85 14.64
N LEU A 188 2.41 -9.53 13.59
CA LEU A 188 1.73 -8.23 13.44
C LEU A 188 0.20 -8.31 13.64
N PHE A 189 -0.32 -9.45 14.11
CA PHE A 189 -1.74 -9.57 14.43
C PHE A 189 -2.14 -8.57 15.53
N GLY A 190 -3.08 -7.67 15.22
CA GLY A 190 -3.50 -6.58 16.10
C GLY A 190 -2.74 -5.26 15.89
N GLY A 191 -1.70 -5.26 15.04
CA GLY A 191 -0.98 -4.07 14.61
C GLY A 191 0.45 -3.95 15.14
N THR A 192 1.19 -2.99 14.59
CA THR A 192 2.51 -2.58 15.07
C THR A 192 2.40 -1.75 16.35
N ASN A 193 3.54 -1.59 17.05
CA ASN A 193 3.60 -0.73 18.22
C ASN A 193 3.22 0.72 17.87
N PRO A 194 2.24 1.33 18.56
CA PRO A 194 1.89 2.72 18.33
C PRO A 194 3.05 3.67 18.63
N VAL A 195 3.27 4.62 17.72
CA VAL A 195 4.30 5.65 17.84
C VAL A 195 3.61 7.00 17.99
N SER A 196 4.04 7.80 18.98
CA SER A 196 3.56 9.16 19.15
C SER A 196 4.04 10.04 17.98
N VAL A 197 3.12 10.80 17.40
CA VAL A 197 3.41 11.70 16.29
C VAL A 197 3.49 13.13 16.82
N ALA A 198 4.57 13.84 16.47
CA ALA A 198 4.68 15.26 16.77
C ALA A 198 3.59 16.03 16.00
N SER A 199 2.86 16.91 16.70
CA SER A 199 1.76 17.65 16.10
C SER A 199 1.72 19.08 16.60
N ASN A 200 1.28 20.00 15.75
CA ASN A 200 0.88 21.33 16.15
C ASN A 200 -0.65 21.45 16.10
N VAL A 201 -1.27 21.99 17.14
CA VAL A 201 -2.74 22.06 17.25
C VAL A 201 -3.17 23.52 17.18
N VAL A 202 -4.05 23.82 16.22
CA VAL A 202 -4.65 25.15 16.04
C VAL A 202 -6.13 25.06 16.33
N TYR A 203 -6.59 25.80 17.34
CA TYR A 203 -8.01 25.89 17.70
C TYR A 203 -8.66 26.96 16.83
N SER A 204 -9.53 26.53 15.91
CA SER A 204 -10.25 27.46 15.05
C SER A 204 -11.42 28.11 15.79
N ASP A 205 -12.11 27.31 16.62
CA ASP A 205 -13.16 27.73 17.53
C ASP A 205 -13.28 26.73 18.69
N ALA A 206 -14.28 26.89 19.56
CA ALA A 206 -14.47 26.03 20.74
C ALA A 206 -14.90 24.58 20.42
N ASN A 207 -15.19 24.27 19.16
CA ASN A 207 -15.68 22.97 18.70
C ASN A 207 -14.88 22.40 17.52
N THR A 208 -13.90 23.13 17.00
CA THR A 208 -13.12 22.77 15.81
C THR A 208 -11.63 22.97 16.05
N ILE A 209 -10.87 21.92 15.81
CA ILE A 209 -9.40 21.93 15.84
C ILE A 209 -8.83 21.55 14.48
N LYS A 210 -7.63 22.08 14.19
CA LYS A 210 -6.77 21.68 13.08
C LYS A 210 -5.50 21.09 13.67
N VAL A 211 -5.22 19.85 13.35
CA VAL A 211 -4.03 19.14 13.78
C VAL A 211 -3.08 19.11 12.59
N VAL A 212 -1.97 19.83 12.72
CA VAL A 212 -0.91 19.87 11.71
C VAL A 212 0.14 18.82 12.07
N LEU A 213 0.45 17.96 11.11
CA LEU A 213 1.35 16.83 11.20
C LEU A 213 2.52 16.96 10.21
N PRO A 214 3.61 16.21 10.42
CA PRO A 214 4.66 16.09 9.42
C PRO A 214 4.13 15.51 8.12
N LEU A 215 4.75 15.90 7.00
CA LEU A 215 4.30 15.55 5.66
C LEU A 215 4.31 14.03 5.40
N ASP A 216 5.24 13.29 6.05
CA ASP A 216 5.36 11.84 5.92
C ASP A 216 4.13 11.07 6.45
N TYR A 217 3.31 11.72 7.29
CA TYR A 217 2.04 11.18 7.80
C TYR A 217 0.83 11.53 6.93
N LYS A 218 1.04 12.16 5.77
CA LYS A 218 -0.05 12.47 4.85
C LYS A 218 -0.73 11.19 4.37
N MET A 219 -2.05 11.12 4.60
CA MET A 219 -2.91 10.00 4.22
C MET A 219 -4.11 10.51 3.43
N LEU A 220 -4.66 9.67 2.55
CA LEU A 220 -5.81 9.99 1.71
C LEU A 220 -7.15 9.47 2.26
N GLY A 221 -7.12 8.76 3.38
CA GLY A 221 -8.31 8.21 4.04
C GLY A 221 -9.33 9.26 4.46
N GLU A 222 -10.54 8.81 4.77
CA GLU A 222 -11.54 9.64 5.42
C GLU A 222 -11.38 9.60 6.94
N LEU A 223 -11.72 10.71 7.60
CA LEU A 223 -11.64 10.81 9.06
C LEU A 223 -12.92 10.25 9.68
N GLU A 224 -12.81 9.14 10.39
CA GLU A 224 -13.92 8.46 11.04
C GLU A 224 -13.87 8.66 12.56
N GLN A 225 -15.02 8.89 13.18
CA GLN A 225 -15.12 9.02 14.63
C GLN A 225 -15.64 7.73 15.27
N HIS A 226 -14.91 7.23 16.27
CA HIS A 226 -15.39 6.17 17.16
C HIS A 226 -15.11 6.58 18.61
N ASP A 227 -16.19 6.64 19.41
CA ASP A 227 -16.16 7.15 20.78
C ASP A 227 -15.50 8.54 20.87
N ASN A 228 -14.45 8.66 21.68
CA ASN A 228 -13.67 9.88 21.89
C ASN A 228 -12.38 9.92 21.05
N SER A 229 -12.34 9.15 19.96
CA SER A 229 -11.17 9.09 19.07
C SER A 229 -11.60 9.24 17.62
N TRP A 230 -10.70 9.84 16.84
CA TRP A 230 -10.83 9.94 15.40
C TRP A 230 -9.72 9.11 14.77
N TYR A 231 -10.06 8.45 13.66
CA TYR A 231 -9.19 7.56 12.94
C TYR A 231 -9.11 8.01 11.50
N LEU A 232 -7.89 8.09 10.98
CA LEU A 232 -7.63 8.28 9.56
C LEU A 232 -6.91 7.02 9.08
N ILE A 233 -7.54 6.27 8.19
CA ILE A 233 -7.07 4.95 7.76
C ILE A 233 -6.77 5.00 6.26
N ASP A 234 -5.58 4.59 5.87
CA ASP A 234 -5.15 4.52 4.46
C ASP A 234 -4.33 3.25 4.23
N GLY A 235 -4.96 2.27 3.58
CA GLY A 235 -4.44 0.91 3.46
C GLY A 235 -4.15 0.32 4.85
N ILE A 236 -2.91 -0.14 5.05
CA ILE A 236 -2.47 -0.73 6.32
C ILE A 236 -2.19 0.31 7.41
N LYS A 237 -2.08 1.60 7.06
CA LYS A 237 -1.65 2.65 7.98
C LYS A 237 -2.85 3.27 8.70
N THR A 238 -2.64 3.62 9.96
CA THR A 238 -3.65 4.28 10.78
C THR A 238 -3.03 5.44 11.54
N LEU A 239 -3.72 6.58 11.54
CA LEU A 239 -3.53 7.66 12.49
C LEU A 239 -4.73 7.68 13.44
N LYS A 240 -4.43 7.64 14.73
CA LYS A 240 -5.41 7.80 15.81
C LYS A 240 -5.22 9.15 16.48
N PHE A 241 -6.28 9.94 16.53
CA PHE A 241 -6.37 11.19 17.25
C PHE A 241 -7.23 10.97 18.49
N THR A 242 -6.65 11.24 19.67
CA THR A 242 -7.38 11.17 20.94
C THR A 242 -7.49 12.58 21.49
N LEU A 243 -8.72 12.97 21.85
CA LEU A 243 -8.97 14.22 22.54
C LEU A 243 -9.07 13.94 24.03
N ASP A 244 -8.26 14.61 24.83
CA ASP A 244 -8.38 14.58 26.29
C ASP A 244 -9.13 15.83 26.79
N TYR A 245 -10.10 15.56 27.65
CA TYR A 245 -11.01 16.49 28.29
C TYR A 245 -10.58 16.80 29.72
N SER A 246 -9.58 16.05 30.23
CA SER A 246 -9.01 16.27 31.54
C SER A 246 -8.28 17.61 31.51
N ASN A 247 -8.80 18.51 32.32
CA ASN A 247 -8.27 19.86 32.48
C ASN A 247 -6.89 19.72 33.14
N GLN A 248 -5.81 19.70 32.36
CA GLN A 248 -4.47 19.96 32.89
C GLN A 248 -4.10 21.39 32.52
N GLY A 249 -4.78 22.33 33.18
CA GLY A 249 -4.00 23.42 33.75
C GLY A 249 -2.93 22.75 34.59
N ILE A 250 -1.68 22.87 34.16
CA ILE A 250 -0.48 22.24 34.70
C ILE A 250 -0.62 22.07 36.23
N HIS A 251 -0.97 20.87 36.70
CA HIS A 251 -0.64 20.52 38.07
C HIS A 251 0.86 20.26 38.04
N VAL A 252 1.65 21.31 38.32
CA VAL A 252 3.05 21.13 38.68
C VAL A 252 2.99 20.32 39.98
N PRO A 253 3.30 19.02 39.99
CA PRO A 253 3.50 18.34 41.26
C PRO A 253 4.70 19.07 41.86
N ASN A 254 4.52 19.73 43.01
CA ASN A 254 5.54 20.51 43.73
C ASN A 254 6.94 20.09 43.28
N ALA A 255 7.53 20.89 42.38
CA ALA A 255 8.93 20.73 42.03
C ALA A 255 9.67 20.94 43.34
N ASN A 256 10.07 19.83 43.97
CA ASN A 256 11.09 19.85 44.99
C ASN A 256 12.32 20.41 44.28
N LEU A 257 12.49 21.72 44.37
CA LEU A 257 13.74 22.40 44.15
C LEU A 257 14.70 21.79 45.17
N GLU A 258 15.32 20.67 44.81
CA GLU A 258 16.53 20.23 45.47
C GLU A 258 17.52 21.39 45.31
N LYS A 259 17.76 22.06 46.43
CA LYS A 259 18.81 23.06 46.57
C LYS A 259 20.09 22.39 46.08
N LEU A 260 20.55 22.80 44.90
CA LEU A 260 21.92 22.58 44.46
C LEU A 260 22.82 23.03 45.63
N GLY A 261 23.48 22.04 46.23
CA GLY A 261 24.38 22.24 47.34
C GLY A 261 25.41 23.29 46.98
N LYS A 262 25.67 24.19 47.93
CA LYS A 262 26.83 25.08 47.87
C LYS A 262 28.07 24.22 47.60
N VAL A 263 28.73 24.45 46.47
CA VAL A 263 30.13 24.05 46.33
C VAL A 263 30.90 24.93 47.30
N GLY A 264 31.52 24.29 48.28
CA GLY A 264 32.30 24.91 49.34
C GLY A 264 33.54 25.63 48.81
N GLU A 265 34.09 26.44 49.71
CA GLU A 265 35.25 27.33 49.66
C GLU A 265 36.51 26.76 48.99
#